data_AF-X5Y547-F1
#
_entry.id   AF-X5Y547-F1
#
_cell.length_a   1.000
_cell.length_b   1.000
_cell.length_c   1.000
_cell.angle_alpha   90.00
_cell.angle_beta   90.00
_cell.angle_gamma   90.00
#
_symmetry.space_group_name_H-M   'P 1'
#
loop_
_entity.id
_entity.type
_entity.pdbx_description
1 polymer ?
#
loop_
_entity_poly.entity_id
_entity_poly.type
_entity_poly.pdbx_seq_one_letter_code
_entity_poly.pdbx_strand_id
1 'polypeptide(L)' 'MSKPVAKSLHTVTVIVQVARRVLDTSGYSTDEALDIAMDCLGLAGRPDPYGLGAAALKQLIKGENDAAD' A
#
# COMPACT_ATOMS: atom_id res chain seq x y z
N MET A 1 11.08 15.92 -24.55
CA MET A 1 11.26 15.80 -23.08
C MET A 1 10.48 14.60 -22.60
N SER A 2 11.15 13.52 -22.23
CA SER A 2 10.48 12.34 -21.65
C SER A 2 9.92 12.73 -20.28
N LYS A 3 8.60 12.60 -20.11
CA LYS A 3 7.96 12.75 -18.78
C LYS A 3 8.68 11.82 -17.80
N PRO A 4 8.98 12.25 -16.56
CA PRO A 4 9.57 11.35 -15.58
C PRO A 4 8.67 10.13 -15.43
N VAL A 5 9.22 8.93 -15.60
CA VAL A 5 8.49 7.70 -15.26
C VAL A 5 8.12 7.81 -13.80
N ALA A 6 6.82 7.78 -13.49
CA ALA A 6 6.31 7.96 -12.13
C ALA A 6 6.81 6.83 -11.22
N LYS A 7 7.95 7.04 -10.57
CA LYS A 7 8.54 6.10 -9.60
C LYS A 7 7.61 5.88 -8.38
N SER A 8 6.66 6.80 -8.13
CA SER A 8 5.66 6.66 -7.07
C SER A 8 4.64 5.55 -7.35
N LEU A 9 4.27 5.31 -8.62
CA LEU A 9 3.24 4.31 -8.95
C LEU A 9 3.66 2.90 -8.57
N HIS A 10 4.92 2.53 -8.86
CA HIS A 10 5.45 1.21 -8.51
C HIS A 10 5.57 1.02 -6.99
N THR A 11 5.85 2.10 -6.25
CA THR A 11 5.97 2.03 -4.79
C THR A 11 4.62 1.73 -4.16
N VAL A 12 3.54 2.40 -4.61
CA VAL A 12 2.17 2.11 -4.15
C VAL A 12 1.79 0.66 -4.46
N THR A 13 2.08 0.16 -5.67
CA THR A 13 1.81 -1.24 -6.03
C THR A 13 2.52 -2.22 -5.11
N VAL A 14 3.79 -1.97 -4.77
CA VAL A 14 4.55 -2.84 -3.85
C VAL A 14 3.95 -2.80 -2.45
N ILE A 15 3.61 -1.61 -1.91
CA ILE A 15 2.96 -1.47 -0.60
C ILE A 15 1.66 -2.28 -0.57
N VAL A 16 0.81 -2.16 -1.58
CA VAL A 16 -0.47 -2.88 -1.69
C VAL A 16 -0.26 -4.39 -1.72
N GLN A 17 0.72 -4.89 -2.47
CA GLN A 17 0.99 -6.33 -2.54
C GLN A 17 1.48 -6.91 -1.22
N VAL A 18 2.36 -6.19 -0.50
CA VAL A 18 2.83 -6.61 0.82
C VAL A 18 1.68 -6.59 1.83
N ALA A 19 0.88 -5.51 1.86
CA ALA A 19 -0.27 -5.41 2.76
C ALA A 19 -1.32 -6.51 2.50
N ARG A 20 -1.61 -6.83 1.23
CA ARG A 20 -2.49 -7.97 0.87
C ARG A 20 -1.94 -9.29 1.38
N ARG A 21 -0.64 -9.52 1.24
CA ARG A 21 -0.02 -10.74 1.77
C ARG A 21 -0.15 -10.84 3.29
N VAL A 22 -0.05 -9.71 3.99
CA VAL A 22 -0.30 -9.65 5.43
C VAL A 22 -1.77 -10.03 5.71
N LEU A 23 -2.74 -9.38 5.07
CA LEU A 23 -4.17 -9.70 5.22
C LEU A 23 -4.49 -11.19 4.98
N ASP A 24 -3.90 -11.82 3.95
CA ASP A 24 -4.15 -13.23 3.64
C ASP A 24 -3.61 -14.19 4.71
N THR A 25 -2.62 -13.76 5.49
CA THR A 25 -1.88 -14.62 6.44
C THR A 25 -2.18 -14.31 7.90
N SER A 26 -2.97 -13.25 8.16
CA SER A 26 -3.23 -12.74 9.50
C SER A 26 -4.62 -12.13 9.59
N GLY A 27 -5.27 -12.23 10.76
CA GLY A 27 -6.57 -11.59 11.01
C GLY A 27 -6.47 -10.09 11.27
N TYR A 28 -5.47 -9.41 10.70
CA TYR A 28 -5.26 -7.98 10.88
C TYR A 28 -6.27 -7.19 10.03
N SER A 29 -6.60 -5.99 10.51
CA SER A 29 -7.34 -5.01 9.74
C SER A 29 -6.51 -4.43 8.59
N THR A 30 -7.18 -3.82 7.61
CA THR A 30 -6.54 -3.17 6.46
C THR A 30 -5.55 -2.08 6.88
N ASP A 31 -5.85 -1.31 7.94
CA ASP A 31 -4.95 -0.29 8.47
C ASP A 31 -3.69 -0.91 9.12
N GLU A 32 -3.86 -1.95 9.94
CA GLU A 32 -2.73 -2.67 10.54
C GLU A 32 -1.83 -3.33 9.49
N ALA A 33 -2.43 -3.93 8.46
CA ALA A 33 -1.68 -4.54 7.36
C ALA A 33 -0.90 -3.51 6.54
N LEU A 34 -1.45 -2.31 6.37
CA LEU A 34 -0.75 -1.19 5.72
C LEU A 34 0.42 -0.71 6.57
N ASP A 35 0.24 -0.55 7.88
CA ASP A 35 1.31 -0.13 8.79
C ASP A 35 2.46 -1.14 8.79
N ILE A 36 2.15 -2.45 8.83
CA ILE A 36 3.15 -3.52 8.73
C ILE A 36 3.87 -3.48 7.37
N ALA A 37 3.15 -3.23 6.27
CA ALA A 37 3.76 -3.13 4.95
C ALA A 37 4.71 -1.93 4.86
N MET A 38 4.32 -0.78 5.43
CA MET A 38 5.15 0.41 5.48
C MET A 38 6.40 0.20 6.35
N ASP A 39 6.29 -0.51 7.47
CA ASP A 39 7.43 -0.88 8.31
C ASP A 39 8.37 -1.86 7.59
N CYS A 40 7.82 -2.91 6.96
CA CYS A 40 8.58 -3.91 6.21
C CYS A 40 9.41 -3.29 5.06
N LEU A 41 8.85 -2.27 4.40
CA LEU A 41 9.53 -1.52 3.33
C LEU A 41 10.46 -0.42 3.87
N GLY A 42 10.57 -0.28 5.19
CA GLY A 42 11.39 0.73 5.85
C GLY A 42 10.88 2.16 5.63
N LEU A 43 9.59 2.33 5.33
CA LEU A 43 8.93 3.61 5.09
C LEU A 43 8.25 4.16 6.36
N ALA A 44 8.07 3.33 7.39
CA ALA A 44 7.50 3.75 8.67
C ALA A 44 8.26 4.95 9.26
N GLY A 45 7.51 5.96 9.72
CA GLY A 45 8.05 7.20 10.30
C GLY A 45 8.79 8.13 9.33
N ARG A 46 8.91 7.77 8.03
CA ARG A 46 9.50 8.64 7.02
C ARG A 46 8.48 9.66 6.50
N PRO A 47 8.91 10.87 6.13
CA PRO A 47 8.03 11.81 5.45
C PRO A 47 7.42 11.20 4.19
N ASP A 48 6.10 11.33 4.03
CA ASP A 48 5.35 10.87 2.86
C ASP A 48 4.84 12.08 2.05
N PRO A 49 5.74 12.79 1.33
CA PRO A 49 5.36 13.98 0.56
C PRO A 49 4.45 13.66 -0.65
N TYR A 50 4.30 12.38 -1.00
CA TYR A 50 3.52 11.92 -2.15
C TYR A 50 2.23 11.20 -1.75
N GLY A 51 1.93 11.05 -0.46
CA GLY A 51 0.74 10.37 0.04
C GLY A 51 0.66 8.90 -0.37
N LEU A 52 1.80 8.21 -0.41
CA LEU A 52 1.91 6.80 -0.77
C LEU A 52 1.07 5.90 0.13
N GLY A 53 1.06 6.15 1.45
CA GLY A 53 0.26 5.38 2.39
C GLY A 53 -1.24 5.52 2.13
N ALA A 54 -1.71 6.76 1.98
CA ALA A 54 -3.11 7.04 1.66
C ALA A 54 -3.53 6.48 0.28
N ALA A 55 -2.65 6.54 -0.71
CA ALA A 55 -2.89 5.97 -2.03
C ALA A 55 -2.99 4.44 -1.99
N ALA A 56 -2.13 3.77 -1.20
CA ALA A 56 -2.18 2.33 -1.00
C ALA A 56 -3.45 1.92 -0.25
N LEU A 57 -3.81 2.61 0.83
CA LEU A 57 -5.04 2.36 1.60
C LEU A 57 -6.28 2.38 0.71
N LYS A 58 -6.39 3.40 -0.15
CA LYS A 58 -7.51 3.52 -1.09
C LYS A 58 -7.59 2.35 -2.07
N GLN A 59 -6.45 1.82 -2.52
CA GLN A 59 -6.43 0.65 -3.41
C GLN A 59 -6.73 -0.66 -2.68
N LEU A 60 -6.35 -0.78 -1.41
CA LEU A 60 -6.69 -1.93 -0.57
C LEU A 60 -8.21 -2.00 -0.35
N ILE A 61 -8.83 -0.92 0.14
CA ILE A 61 -10.28 -0.84 0.37
C ILE A 61 -11.07 -1.09 -0.93
N LYS A 62 -10.61 -0.52 -2.06
CA LYS A 62 -11.26 -0.78 -3.35
C LYS A 62 -11.16 -2.25 -3.75
N GLY A 63 -9.98 -2.86 -3.63
CA GLY A 63 -9.78 -4.26 -3.97
C GLY A 63 -10.53 -5.24 -3.08
N GLU A 64 -10.81 -4.85 -1.83
CA GLU A 64 -11.64 -5.61 -0.88
C GLU A 64 -13.10 -5.68 -1.35
N ASN A 65 -13.64 -4.56 -1.85
CA ASN A 65 -14.99 -4.50 -2.41
C ASN A 65 -15.11 -5.25 -3.75
N ASP A 66 -14.08 -5.21 -4.59
CA ASP A 66 -14.08 -5.92 -5.89
C ASP A 66 -13.94 -7.46 -5.74
N ALA A 67 -13.52 -7.96 -4.56
CA ALA A 67 -13.39 -9.39 -4.27
C ALA A 67 -14.60 -10.00 -3.54
N ALA A 68 -15.59 -9.17 -3.18
CA ALA A 68 -16.81 -9.55 -2.46
C ALA A 68 -18.05 -9.76 -3.37
N ASP A 69 -17.88 -9.59 -4.69
CA ASP A 69 -18.83 -9.95 -5.77
C ASP A 69 -18.38 -11.23 -6.51
#